data_AF-X0ZJ14-F1
#
_entry.id   AF-X0ZJ14-F1
#
_cell.length_a   1.000
_cell.length_b   1.000
_cell.length_c   1.000
_cell.angle_alpha   90.00
_cell.angle_beta   90.00
_cell.angle_gamma   90.00
#
_symmetry.space_group_name_H-M   'P 1'
#
loop_
_entity.id
_entity.type
_entity.pdbx_description
1 polymer ?
#
loop_
_entity_poly.entity_id
_entity_poly.type
_entity_poly.pdbx_seq_one_letter_code
_entity_poly.pdbx_strand_id
1 'polypeptide(L)' 'VRRLTPCECERLQGFPDGWTECGIDENGEIVKISDTQRYKCLGNAVTTNVVIFLGRRIMEAEK' A
#
# COMPACT_ATOMS: atom_id res chain seq x y z
N VAL A 1 14.03 17.10 12.85
CA VAL A 1 12.79 16.41 12.43
C VAL A 1 13.12 15.49 11.26
N ARG A 2 12.72 14.22 11.28
CA ARG A 2 12.95 13.26 10.17
C ARG A 2 11.62 12.89 9.48
N ARG A 3 11.70 12.43 8.22
CA ARG A 3 10.56 11.81 7.54
C ARG A 3 10.38 10.37 8.02
N LEU A 4 9.15 9.86 7.91
CA LEU A 4 8.88 8.44 8.03
C LEU A 4 9.47 7.70 6.83
N THR A 5 9.99 6.50 7.04
CA THR A 5 10.43 5.61 5.97
C THR A 5 9.22 5.05 5.21
N PRO A 6 9.39 4.54 3.98
CA PRO A 6 8.27 3.93 3.26
C PRO A 6 7.67 2.73 4.02
N CYS A 7 8.49 1.96 4.72
CA CYS A 7 8.02 0.83 5.55
C CYS A 7 7.20 1.30 6.76
N GLU A 8 7.58 2.40 7.41
CA GLU A 8 6.75 3.00 8.46
C GLU A 8 5.40 3.47 7.89
N CYS A 9 5.38 4.04 6.68
CA CYS A 9 4.15 4.43 5.99
C CYS A 9 3.28 3.22 5.57
N GLU A 10 3.87 2.11 5.12
CA GLU A 10 3.18 0.85 4.83
C GLU A 10 2.43 0.35 6.06
N ARG A 11 3.10 0.29 7.21
CA ARG A 11 2.50 -0.13 8.47
C ARG A 11 1.36 0.77 8.92
N LEU A 12 1.52 2.09 8.77
CA LEU A 12 0.45 3.05 9.07
C LEU A 12 -0.79 2.84 8.19
N GLN A 13 -0.59 2.49 6.92
CA GLN A 13 -1.68 2.17 5.99
C GLN A 13 -2.23 0.74 6.17
N GLY A 14 -1.60 -0.08 7.01
CA GLY A 14 -1.96 -1.49 7.24
C GLY A 14 -1.48 -2.44 6.14
N PHE A 15 -0.50 -2.04 5.33
CA PHE A 15 0.17 -2.94 4.39
C PHE A 15 1.24 -3.79 5.10
N PRO A 16 1.54 -5.00 4.60
CA PRO A 16 2.72 -5.76 5.02
C PRO A 16 4.03 -4.99 4.76
N ASP A 17 5.07 -5.33 5.51
CA ASP A 17 6.40 -4.76 5.30
C ASP A 17 6.92 -5.10 3.89
N GLY A 18 7.41 -4.09 3.17
CA GLY A 18 7.96 -4.27 1.83
C GLY A 18 6.90 -4.38 0.73
N TRP A 19 5.62 -4.12 1.04
CA TRP A 19 4.52 -4.21 0.07
C TRP A 19 4.76 -3.38 -1.21
N THR A 20 5.46 -2.25 -1.09
CA THR A 20 5.78 -1.37 -2.21
C THR A 20 7.25 -1.43 -2.65
N GLU A 21 8.01 -2.44 -2.21
CA GLU A 21 9.46 -2.50 -2.51
C GLU A 21 9.75 -2.77 -3.99
N CYS A 22 8.92 -3.59 -4.64
CA CYS A 22 9.08 -3.97 -6.03
C CYS A 22 7.83 -3.64 -6.85
N GLY A 23 8.04 -3.40 -8.14
CA GLY A 23 7.00 -3.19 -9.14
C GLY A 23 7.37 -3.86 -10.44
N ILE A 24 6.50 -3.71 -11.44
CA ILE A 24 6.71 -4.20 -12.80
C ILE A 24 6.98 -2.99 -13.67
N ASP A 25 8.05 -3.01 -14.46
CA ASP A 25 8.36 -1.96 -15.42
C ASP A 25 7.57 -2.10 -16.73
N GLU A 26 7.85 -1.24 -17.70
CA GLU A 26 7.21 -1.26 -19.02
C GLU A 26 7.53 -2.52 -19.84
N ASN A 27 8.61 -3.22 -19.52
CA ASN A 27 9.04 -4.45 -20.19
C ASN A 27 8.53 -5.71 -19.49
N GLY A 28 7.83 -5.58 -18.36
CA GLY A 28 7.35 -6.70 -17.57
C GLY A 28 8.37 -7.23 -16.56
N GLU A 29 9.48 -6.54 -16.35
CA GLU A 29 10.53 -6.95 -15.42
C GLU A 29 10.23 -6.49 -13.99
N ILE A 30 10.58 -7.33 -13.01
CA ILE A 30 10.46 -6.96 -11.59
C ILE A 30 11.62 -6.03 -11.23
N VAL A 31 11.27 -4.79 -10.90
CA VAL A 31 12.24 -3.75 -10.56
C VAL A 31 11.99 -3.19 -9.16
N LYS A 32 13.05 -2.77 -8.48
CA LYS A 32 12.95 -2.10 -7.19
C LYS A 32 12.41 -0.69 -7.37
N ILE A 33 11.38 -0.33 -6.60
CA ILE A 33 10.75 1.00 -6.66
C ILE A 33 11.54 2.00 -5.80
N SER A 34 11.81 3.18 -6.34
CA SER A 34 12.44 4.27 -5.57
C SER A 34 11.55 4.76 -4.42
N ASP A 35 12.14 5.20 -3.32
CA ASP A 35 11.40 5.71 -2.16
C ASP A 35 10.39 6.81 -2.52
N THR A 36 10.74 7.71 -3.44
CA THR A 36 9.83 8.76 -3.92
C THR A 36 8.55 8.18 -4.54
N GLN A 37 8.68 7.14 -5.36
CA GLN A 37 7.53 6.47 -5.96
C GLN A 37 6.76 5.67 -4.92
N ARG A 38 7.44 5.03 -3.96
CA ARG A 38 6.80 4.33 -2.83
C ARG A 38 5.93 5.28 -2.01
N TYR A 39 6.42 6.47 -1.67
CA TYR A 39 5.62 7.49 -0.98
C TYR A 39 4.41 7.92 -1.80
N LYS A 40 4.53 8.05 -3.13
CA LYS A 40 3.41 8.39 -4.01
C LYS A 40 2.36 7.29 -4.04
N CYS A 41 2.77 6.03 -4.15
CA CYS A 41 1.88 4.87 -4.09
C CYS A 41 1.14 4.82 -2.75
N LEU A 42 1.86 4.94 -1.63
CA LEU A 42 1.28 4.89 -0.29
C LEU A 42 0.37 6.10 0.01
N GLY A 43 0.68 7.27 -0.53
CA GLY A 43 -0.14 8.48 -0.39
C GLY A 43 -1.44 8.43 -1.19
N ASN A 44 -1.45 7.72 -2.33
CA ASN A 44 -2.64 7.50 -3.15
C ASN A 44 -3.43 6.25 -2.74
N ALA A 45 -2.85 5.38 -1.92
CA ALA A 45 -3.50 4.17 -1.45
C ALA A 45 -4.58 4.46 -0.41
N VAL A 46 -5.48 3.50 -0.23
CA VAL A 46 -6.47 3.45 0.84
C VAL A 46 -5.94 2.60 2.00
N THR A 47 -6.31 2.96 3.23
CA THR A 47 -5.92 2.23 4.44
C THR A 47 -6.61 0.86 4.46
N THR A 48 -5.83 -0.22 4.50
CA THR A 48 -6.30 -1.59 4.24
C THR A 48 -7.34 -2.05 5.26
N ASN A 49 -7.16 -1.70 6.53
CA ASN A 49 -8.08 -2.06 7.61
C ASN A 49 -9.49 -1.48 7.41
N VAL A 50 -9.60 -0.26 6.89
CA VAL A 50 -10.89 0.40 6.59
C VAL A 50 -11.58 -0.32 5.43
N VAL A 51 -10.83 -0.63 4.37
CA VAL A 51 -11.38 -1.36 3.21
C VAL A 51 -11.86 -2.75 3.61
N ILE A 52 -11.10 -3.46 4.45
CA ILE A 52 -11.51 -4.78 4.97
C ILE A 52 -12.81 -4.66 5.76
N PHE A 53 -12.95 -3.64 6.62
CA PHE A 53 -14.17 -3.41 7.37
C PHE A 53 -15.37 -3.15 6.45
N LEU A 54 -15.23 -2.26 5.47
CA LEU A 54 -16.29 -1.94 4.52
C LEU A 54 -16.68 -3.14 3.65
N GLY A 55 -15.70 -3.88 3.14
CA GLY A 55 -15.95 -5.07 2.32
C GLY A 55 -16.75 -6.14 3.05
N ARG A 56 -16.45 -6.38 4.34
CA ARG A 56 -17.23 -7.31 5.18
C ARG A 56 -18.68 -6.86 5.33
N ARG A 57 -18.91 -5.57 5.59
CA ARG A 57 -20.24 -4.99 5.73
C ARG A 57 -21.08 -5.09 4.46
N ILE A 58 -20.45 -4.89 3.29
CA ILE A 58 -21.12 -5.05 2.00
C ILE A 58 -21.52 -6.53 1.80
N MET A 59 -20.59 -7.46 2.02
CA MET A 59 -20.87 -8.90 1.90
C MET A 59 -21.96 -9.40 2.86
N GLU A 60 -22.07 -8.81 4.05
CA GLU A 60 -23.13 -9.12 5.01
C GLU A 60 -24.49 -8.59 4.57
N ALA A 61 -24.54 -7.45 3.88
CA ALA A 61 -25.77 -6.82 3.40
C ALA A 61 -26.31 -7.46 2.11
N GLU A 62 -25.44 -8.10 1.32
CA GLU A 62 -25.80 -8.83 0.09
C GLU A 62 -26.27 -10.28 0.35
N LYS A 63 -26.20 -10.74 1.60
CA LYS A 63 -26.78 -12.03 2.05
C LYS A 63 -28.24 -11.88 2.42
#